data_AF-A0A225NRN0-F1
#
_entry.id   AF-A0A225NRN0-F1
#
_cell.length_a   1.000
_cell.length_b   1.000
_cell.length_c   1.000
_cell.angle_alpha   90.00
_cell.angle_beta   90.00
_cell.angle_gamma   90.00
#
_symmetry.space_group_name_H-M   'P 1'
#
loop_
_entity.id
_entity.type
_entity.pdbx_description
1 polymer ?
#
loop_
_entity_poly.entity_id
_entity_poly.type
_entity_poly.pdbx_seq_one_letter_code
_entity_poly.pdbx_strand_id
1 'polypeptide(L)' 'MTGKLQKYVKPKSLTWYASLAPLVAGVIVALEPVHGLHWVVRVIDNFTGDAHPAVLINVGLAGIGLRGAIPEK' A
#
# COMPACT_ATOMS: atom_id res chain seq x y z
N MET A 1 -21.69 -2.96 16.11
CA MET A 1 -21.19 -1.58 15.97
C MET A 1 -19.97 -1.62 15.06
N THR A 2 -20.15 -1.51 13.74
CA THR A 2 -19.02 -1.57 12.80
C THR A 2 -18.49 -0.16 12.63
N GLY A 3 -17.40 0.18 13.33
CA GLY A 3 -16.77 1.48 13.16
C GLY A 3 -16.29 1.65 11.71
N LYS A 4 -16.41 2.87 11.15
CA LYS A 4 -15.92 3.18 9.78
C LYS A 4 -14.48 2.68 9.54
N LEU A 5 -13.66 2.62 10.59
CA LEU A 5 -12.29 2.11 10.55
C LEU A 5 -12.19 0.60 10.25
N GLN A 6 -13.08 -0.21 10.82
CA GLN A 6 -13.09 -1.68 10.62
C GLN A 6 -13.44 -2.07 9.17
N LYS A 7 -14.08 -1.15 8.43
CA LYS A 7 -14.38 -1.32 7.00
C LYS A 7 -13.10 -1.33 6.16
N TYR A 8 -12.15 -0.45 6.47
CA TYR A 8 -10.94 -0.25 5.68
C TYR A 8 -9.71 -0.97 6.23
N VAL A 9 -9.67 -1.24 7.53
CA VAL A 9 -8.55 -1.91 8.21
C VAL A 9 -8.95 -3.34 8.54
N LYS A 10 -8.41 -4.31 7.77
CA LYS A 10 -8.72 -5.74 7.96
C LYS A 10 -7.42 -6.56 8.10
N PRO A 11 -6.79 -6.57 9.30
CA PRO A 11 -5.45 -7.12 9.53
C PRO A 11 -5.39 -8.65 9.45
N LYS A 12 -6.53 -9.34 9.37
CA LYS A 12 -6.61 -10.80 9.16
C LYS A 12 -6.76 -11.21 7.69
N SER A 13 -6.68 -10.26 6.75
CA SER A 13 -6.97 -10.51 5.34
C SER A 13 -5.76 -10.33 4.43
N LEU A 14 -5.45 -11.38 3.67
CA LEU A 14 -4.35 -11.37 2.71
C LEU A 14 -4.55 -10.31 1.62
N THR A 15 -5.77 -10.14 1.10
CA THR A 15 -6.06 -9.13 0.05
C THR A 15 -5.94 -7.70 0.56
N TRP A 16 -6.12 -7.48 1.87
CA TRP A 16 -5.83 -6.19 2.49
C TRP A 16 -4.33 -5.91 2.48
N TYR A 17 -3.51 -6.87 2.89
CA TYR A 17 -2.05 -6.73 2.84
C TYR A 17 -1.53 -6.59 1.41
N ALA A 18 -2.13 -7.28 0.44
CA ALA A 18 -1.78 -7.14 -0.97
C ALA A 18 -2.00 -5.70 -1.49
N SER A 19 -2.98 -4.98 -0.92
CA SER A 19 -3.20 -3.56 -1.22
C SER A 19 -2.31 -2.64 -0.37
N LEU A 20 -2.05 -3.00 0.88
CA LEU A 20 -1.21 -2.22 1.78
C LEU A 20 0.27 -2.24 1.36
N ALA A 21 0.76 -3.36 0.85
CA ALA A 21 2.16 -3.54 0.45
C ALA A 21 2.64 -2.48 -0.58
N PRO A 22 1.99 -2.29 -1.74
CA PRO A 22 2.39 -1.24 -2.69
C PRO A 22 2.20 0.16 -2.09
N LEU A 23 1.18 0.39 -1.26
CA LEU A 23 1.00 1.68 -0.59
C LEU A 23 2.21 2.04 0.28
N VAL A 24 2.62 1.12 1.16
CA VAL A 24 3.76 1.32 2.06
C VAL A 24 5.06 1.41 1.27
N ALA A 25 5.25 0.57 0.26
CA ALA A 25 6.42 0.61 -0.60
C ALA A 25 6.56 1.97 -1.31
N GLY A 26 5.47 2.48 -1.89
CA GLY A 26 5.47 3.80 -2.52
C GLY A 26 5.75 4.95 -1.56
N VAL A 27 5.28 4.88 -0.30
CA VAL A 27 5.61 5.86 0.73
C VAL A 27 7.09 5.81 1.12
N ILE A 28 7.67 4.61 1.26
CA ILE A 28 9.11 4.46 1.53
C ILE A 28 9.93 5.07 0.40
N VAL A 29 9.63 4.74 -0.86
CA VAL A 29 10.34 5.31 -2.03
C VAL A 29 10.16 6.83 -2.09
N ALA A 30 8.96 7.35 -1.87
CA ALA A 30 8.70 8.79 -1.89
C ALA A 30 9.46 9.56 -0.80
N LEU A 31 9.72 8.92 0.34
CA LEU A 31 10.40 9.51 1.49
C LEU A 31 11.90 9.17 1.54
N GLU A 32 12.48 8.64 0.47
CA GLU A 32 13.90 8.33 0.38
C GLU A 32 14.81 9.48 0.85
N PRO A 33 14.59 10.75 0.45
CA PRO A 33 15.45 11.86 0.88
C PRO A 33 15.39 12.14 2.39
N VAL A 34 14.36 11.65 3.07
CA VAL A 34 14.13 11.88 4.51
C VAL A 34 14.87 10.84 5.35
N HIS A 35 14.85 9.56 4.95
CA HIS A 35 15.44 8.48 5.73
C HIS A 35 16.79 7.98 5.20
N GLY A 36 17.16 8.29 3.94
CA GLY A 36 18.47 7.95 3.35
C GLY A 36 18.75 6.46 3.17
N LEU A 37 17.73 5.61 3.22
CA LEU A 37 17.87 4.14 3.13
C LEU A 37 17.85 3.67 1.67
N HIS A 38 18.83 4.12 0.88
CA HIS A 38 18.92 3.83 -0.56
C HIS A 38 18.86 2.34 -0.91
N TRP A 39 19.37 1.47 -0.03
CA TRP A 39 19.35 0.03 -0.24
C TRP A 39 17.93 -0.55 -0.17
N VAL A 40 17.05 -0.01 0.69
CA VAL A 40 15.65 -0.45 0.80
C VAL A 40 14.89 -0.04 -0.45
N VAL A 41 15.08 1.19 -0.90
CA VAL A 41 14.48 1.73 -2.12
C VAL A 41 14.87 0.87 -3.32
N ARG A 42 16.17 0.58 -3.47
CA ARG A 42 16.66 -0.30 -4.54
C ARG A 42 16.03 -1.68 -4.52
N VAL A 43 15.79 -2.27 -3.34
CA VAL A 43 15.08 -3.56 -3.23
C VAL A 43 13.66 -3.41 -3.76
N ILE A 44 12.93 -2.37 -3.32
CA ILE A 44 11.57 -2.11 -3.77
C ILE A 44 11.52 -1.90 -5.29
N ASP A 45 12.45 -1.12 -5.84
CA ASP A 45 12.53 -0.83 -7.28
C ASP A 45 12.77 -2.11 -8.09
N ASN A 46 13.69 -2.98 -7.64
CA ASN A 46 13.94 -4.27 -8.27
C ASN A 46 12.70 -5.19 -8.28
N PHE A 47 11.88 -5.15 -7.23
CA PHE A 47 10.65 -5.94 -7.16
C PHE A 47 9.49 -5.33 -7.96
N THR A 48 9.47 -4.01 -8.11
CA THR A 48 8.36 -3.28 -8.73
C THR A 48 8.62 -2.86 -10.17
N GLY A 49 9.85 -3.04 -10.66
CA GLY A 49 10.27 -2.64 -12.00
C GLY A 49 10.38 -1.13 -12.13
N ASP A 50 10.99 -0.46 -11.14
CA ASP A 50 11.19 1.00 -11.09
C ASP A 50 9.87 1.79 -11.21
N ALA A 51 8.78 1.22 -10.67
CA ALA A 51 7.48 1.85 -10.73
C ALA A 51 7.49 3.18 -9.94
N HIS A 52 6.96 4.24 -10.57
CA HIS A 52 6.91 5.55 -9.92
C HIS A 52 6.17 5.49 -8.57
N PRO A 53 6.68 6.10 -7.48
CA PRO A 53 6.11 5.97 -6.13
C PRO A 53 4.63 6.38 -6.05
N ALA A 54 4.23 7.39 -6.83
CA ALA A 54 2.82 7.81 -6.91
C ALA A 54 1.90 6.71 -7.47
N VAL A 55 2.39 5.85 -8.36
CA VAL A 55 1.63 4.71 -8.89
C VAL A 55 1.42 3.69 -7.78
N LEU A 56 2.48 3.33 -7.05
CA LEU A 56 2.42 2.38 -5.93
C LEU A 56 1.45 2.82 -4.84
N ILE A 57 1.50 4.12 -4.46
CA ILE A 57 0.57 4.73 -3.50
C ILE A 57 -0.87 4.62 -4.00
N ASN A 58 -1.15 5.06 -5.23
CA ASN A 58 -2.51 5.07 -5.76
C ASN A 58 -3.09 3.67 -5.96
N VAL A 59 -2.29 2.71 -6.41
CA VAL A 59 -2.71 1.30 -6.54
C VAL A 59 -3.10 0.73 -5.17
N GLY A 60 -2.30 0.98 -4.14
CA GLY A 60 -2.61 0.49 -2.81
C GLY A 60 -3.83 1.16 -2.17
N LEU A 61 -3.98 2.49 -2.33
CA LEU A 61 -5.19 3.21 -1.92
C LEU A 61 -6.44 2.73 -2.67
N ALA A 62 -6.34 2.52 -3.99
CA ALA A 62 -7.43 2.00 -4.79
C ALA A 62 -7.84 0.59 -4.32
N GLY A 63 -6.88 -0.30 -4.05
CA GLY A 63 -7.14 -1.64 -3.52
C GLY A 63 -7.86 -1.62 -2.16
N ILE A 64 -7.40 -0.79 -1.22
CA ILE A 64 -8.05 -0.63 0.10
C ILE A 64 -9.47 -0.04 -0.07
N GLY A 65 -9.63 0.97 -0.93
CA GLY A 65 -10.89 1.65 -1.19
C GLY A 65 -11.94 0.74 -1.83
N LEU A 66 -11.58 0.05 -2.92
CA LEU A 66 -12.44 -0.90 -3.62
C LEU A 66 -12.89 -2.02 -2.68
N ARG A 67 -11.96 -2.59 -1.93
CA ARG A 67 -12.26 -3.65 -0.96
C ARG A 67 -13.16 -3.17 0.17
N GLY A 68 -12.98 -1.94 0.65
CA GLY A 68 -13.89 -1.33 1.60
C GLY A 68 -15.28 -1.10 1.00
N ALA A 69 -15.38 -0.77 -0.28
CA ALA A 69 -16.65 -0.49 -0.96
C ALA A 69 -17.48 -1.74 -1.27
N ILE A 70 -16.87 -2.92 -1.40
CA ILE A 70 -17.58 -4.18 -1.62
C ILE A 70 -18.38 -4.54 -0.35
N PRO A 71 -19.72 -4.68 -0.45
CA PRO A 71 -20.54 -5.17 0.65
C PRO A 71 -20.19 -6.63 0.96
N GLU A 72 -20.00 -6.97 2.23
CA GLU A 72 -20.00 -8.38 2.65
C GLU A 72 -21.44 -8.90 2.48
N LYS A 73 -21.62 -10.00 1.75
CA LYS A 73 -22.92 -10.67 1.56
C LYS A 73 -23.35 -11.39 2.82
#